data_AF-A0A927ZGN6-F1
#
_entry.id   AF-A0A927ZGN6-F1
#
_cell.length_a   1.000
_cell.length_b   1.000
_cell.length_c   1.000
_cell.angle_alpha   90.00
_cell.angle_beta   90.00
_cell.angle_gamma   90.00
#
_symmetry.space_group_name_H-M   'P 1'
#
loop_
_entity.id
_entity.type
_entity.pdbx_description
1 polymer ?
#
loop_
_entity_poly.entity_id
_entity_poly.type
_entity_poly.pdbx_seq_one_letter_code
_entity_poly.pdbx_strand_id
1 'polypeptide(L)' 'MKAVYMGMTGGWEFSAVEGILARATSEDKTVAFVEGATHTFNPERGDDRFGDTLKTTYDYVAEWLNSKY' A
#
# COMPACT_ATOMS: atom_id res chain seq x y z
N MET A 1 13.85 -11.26 -6.80
CA MET A 1 13.80 -9.78 -6.79
C MET A 1 12.92 -9.35 -5.63
N LYS A 2 13.37 -8.39 -4.81
CA LYS A 2 12.57 -7.86 -3.70
C LYS A 2 11.42 -7.00 -4.23
N ALA A 3 10.20 -7.25 -3.76
CA ALA A 3 8.99 -6.54 -4.17
C ALA A 3 8.12 -6.17 -2.96
N VAL A 4 7.44 -5.03 -3.06
CA VAL A 4 6.38 -4.64 -2.13
C VAL A 4 5.08 -4.45 -2.90
N TYR A 5 4.00 -5.00 -2.36
CA TYR A 5 2.65 -4.84 -2.88
C TYR A 5 1.83 -4.09 -1.84
N MET A 6 1.14 -3.03 -2.24
CA MET A 6 0.41 -2.17 -1.31
C MET A 6 -1.10 -2.27 -1.53
N GLY A 7 -1.83 -2.52 -0.44
CA GLY A 7 -3.29 -2.48 -0.40
C GLY A 7 -3.80 -1.22 0.29
N MET A 8 -5.01 -0.81 -0.06
CA MET A 8 -5.68 0.37 0.50
C MET A 8 -6.97 -0.12 1.19
N THR A 9 -7.20 0.24 2.46
CA THR A 9 -8.29 -0.37 3.26
C THR A 9 -9.58 0.46 3.30
N GLY A 10 -9.59 1.68 2.77
CA GLY A 10 -10.78 2.53 2.64
C GLY A 10 -11.68 2.15 1.45
N GLY A 11 -11.45 1.00 0.83
CA GLY A 11 -12.15 0.49 -0.34
C GLY A 11 -12.00 -1.02 -0.46
N TRP A 12 -12.00 -1.56 -1.68
CA TRP A 12 -11.86 -3.02 -1.91
C TRP A 12 -10.44 -3.43 -2.30
N GLU A 13 -9.52 -2.48 -2.40
CA GLU A 13 -8.18 -2.66 -2.95
C GLU A 13 -7.29 -3.57 -2.06
N PHE A 14 -7.62 -3.69 -0.78
CA PHE A 14 -7.00 -4.69 0.11
C PHE A 14 -7.19 -6.13 -0.41
N SER A 15 -8.33 -6.45 -1.04
CA SER A 15 -8.57 -7.80 -1.56
C SER A 15 -7.77 -8.09 -2.83
N ALA A 16 -7.55 -7.07 -3.66
CA ALA A 16 -6.75 -7.19 -4.87
C ALA A 16 -5.29 -7.47 -4.53
N VAL A 17 -4.73 -6.83 -3.50
CA VAL A 17 -3.31 -7.01 -3.13
C VAL A 17 -3.02 -8.42 -2.63
N GLU A 18 -3.95 -9.06 -1.92
CA GLU A 18 -3.81 -10.45 -1.49
C GLU A 18 -3.76 -11.42 -2.69
N GLY A 19 -4.63 -11.19 -3.68
CA GLY A 19 -4.64 -11.95 -4.93
C GLY A 19 -3.35 -11.81 -5.74
N ILE A 20 -2.78 -10.60 -5.75
CA ILE A 20 -1.47 -10.31 -6.38
C ILE A 20 -0.37 -11.01 -5.60
N LEU A 21 -0.32 -10.88 -4.27
CA LEU A 21 0.71 -11.48 -3.43
C LEU A 21 0.75 -13.01 -3.61
N ALA A 22 -0.42 -13.65 -3.68
CA ALA A 22 -0.56 -15.09 -3.90
C ALA A 22 0.02 -15.56 -5.26
N ARG A 23 0.01 -14.69 -6.28
CA ARG A 23 0.44 -15.01 -7.66
C ARG A 23 1.80 -14.44 -8.03
N ALA A 24 2.32 -13.52 -7.22
CA ALA A 24 3.60 -12.90 -7.45
C ALA A 24 4.73 -13.94 -7.48
N THR A 25 5.54 -13.91 -8.53
CA THR A 25 6.71 -14.78 -8.72
C THR A 25 7.95 -14.30 -7.96
N SER A 26 7.88 -13.14 -7.30
CA SER A 26 8.96 -12.64 -6.44
C SER A 26 9.14 -13.54 -5.22
N GLU A 27 10.35 -14.05 -5.04
CA GLU A 27 10.72 -14.89 -3.88
C GLU A 27 10.75 -14.09 -2.57
N ASP A 28 11.27 -12.86 -2.62
CA ASP A 28 11.28 -11.91 -1.51
C ASP A 28 10.19 -10.87 -1.76
N LYS A 29 9.01 -11.08 -1.16
CA LYS A 29 7.84 -10.20 -1.33
C LYS A 29 7.21 -9.88 0.01
N THR A 30 6.76 -8.64 0.13
CA THR A 30 6.04 -8.15 1.31
C THR A 30 4.75 -7.47 0.87
N VAL A 31 3.74 -7.52 1.73
CA VAL A 31 2.51 -6.73 1.58
C VAL A 31 2.48 -5.66 2.66
N ALA A 32 2.05 -4.45 2.29
CA ALA A 32 1.79 -3.35 3.19
C ALA A 32 0.38 -2.80 2.95
N PHE A 33 -0.21 -2.19 3.96
CA PHE A 33 -1.54 -1.59 3.86
C PHE A 33 -1.49 -0.14 4.32
N VAL A 34 -2.21 0.73 3.60
CA VAL A 34 -2.45 2.10 4.04
C VAL A 34 -3.89 2.17 4.54
N GLU A 35 -4.02 2.40 5.84
CA GLU A 35 -5.31 2.42 6.50
C GLU A 35 -6.16 3.60 6.00
N GLY A 36 -7.42 3.34 5.67
CA GLY A 36 -8.38 4.37 5.25
C GLY A 36 -8.15 4.94 3.84
N ALA A 37 -7.05 4.60 3.16
CA ALA A 37 -6.81 5.02 1.79
C ALA A 37 -7.77 4.33 0.81
N THR A 38 -8.19 5.04 -0.23
CA THR A 38 -8.95 4.50 -1.37
C THR A 38 -8.02 4.10 -2.52
N HIS A 39 -8.58 3.59 -3.63
CA HIS A 39 -7.84 3.37 -4.89
C HIS A 39 -7.03 4.60 -5.37
N THR A 40 -7.50 5.80 -5.03
CA THR A 40 -6.87 7.07 -5.41
C THR A 40 -5.94 7.61 -4.33
N PHE A 41 -5.62 6.80 -3.32
CA PHE A 41 -4.76 7.12 -2.17
C PHE A 41 -5.28 8.20 -1.23
N ASN A 42 -6.44 8.80 -1.50
CA ASN A 42 -7.10 9.74 -0.59
C ASN A 42 -7.86 8.98 0.51
N PRO A 43 -8.09 9.60 1.68
CA PRO A 43 -8.87 8.99 2.75
C PRO A 43 -10.31 8.71 2.30
N GLU A 44 -10.88 7.61 2.77
CA GLU A 44 -12.28 7.26 2.52
C GLU A 44 -13.17 8.41 3.00
N ARG A 45 -13.99 8.95 2.07
CA ARG A 45 -14.92 10.06 2.34
C ARG A 45 -14.29 11.32 2.95
N GLY A 46 -12.97 11.49 2.80
CA GLY A 46 -12.24 12.60 3.41
C GLY A 46 -12.17 12.53 4.93
N ASP A 47 -12.25 11.32 5.50
CA ASP A 47 -12.12 11.09 6.94
C ASP A 47 -10.73 11.47 7.44
N ASP A 48 -10.68 12.53 8.24
CA ASP A 48 -9.45 13.16 8.73
C ASP A 48 -8.71 12.30 9.77
N ARG A 49 -9.35 11.28 10.33
CA ARG A 49 -8.74 10.35 11.29
C ARG A 49 -7.58 9.56 10.69
N PHE A 50 -7.56 9.41 9.36
CA PHE A 50 -6.47 8.74 8.63
C PHE A 50 -5.38 9.71 8.15
N GLY A 51 -5.55 11.02 8.36
CA GLY A 51 -4.59 12.04 7.96
C GLY A 51 -4.32 12.08 6.45
N ASP A 52 -3.09 12.42 6.09
CA ASP A 52 -2.65 12.46 4.68
C ASP A 52 -2.20 11.06 4.23
N THR A 53 -3.16 10.28 3.74
CA THR A 53 -2.92 8.91 3.25
C THR A 53 -2.09 8.90 1.97
N LEU A 54 -2.11 9.96 1.16
CA LEU A 54 -1.29 10.10 -0.04
C LEU A 54 0.19 10.23 0.36
N LYS A 55 0.49 11.15 1.28
CA LYS A 55 1.83 11.32 1.84
C LYS A 55 2.32 10.04 2.51
N THR A 56 1.48 9.41 3.33
CA THR A 56 1.80 8.14 4.00
C THR A 56 2.20 7.05 2.99
N THR A 57 1.45 6.94 1.89
CA THR A 57 1.73 5.97 0.83
C THR A 57 3.11 6.20 0.21
N TYR A 58 3.38 7.44 -0.23
CA TYR A 58 4.61 7.73 -0.96
C TYR A 58 5.85 7.86 -0.08
N ASP A 59 5.71 8.29 1.18
CA ASP A 59 6.79 8.26 2.16
C ASP A 59 7.23 6.80 2.39
N TYR A 60 6.29 5.87 2.58
CA TYR A 60 6.62 4.46 2.75
C TYR A 60 7.29 3.86 1.51
N VAL A 61 6.83 4.21 0.30
CA VAL A 61 7.50 3.79 -0.95
C VAL A 61 8.92 4.32 -1.01
N ALA A 62 9.13 5.60 -0.67
CA ALA A 62 10.46 6.22 -0.66
C ALA A 62 11.39 5.55 0.35
N GLU A 63 10.91 5.31 1.58
CA GLU A 63 11.65 4.58 2.62
C GLU A 63 12.00 3.16 2.17
N TRP A 64 11.05 2.43 1.59
CA TRP A 64 11.27 1.07 1.10
C TRP A 64 12.32 1.03 -0.01
N LEU A 65 12.25 1.95 -0.97
CA LEU A 65 13.24 2.08 -2.03
C LEU A 65 14.63 2.44 -1.48
N ASN A 66 14.70 3.33 -0.50
CA ASN A 66 15.95 3.72 0.16
C ASN A 66 16.54 2.58 1.00
N SER A 67 15.72 1.73 1.61
CA SER A 67 16.19 0.54 2.35
C SER A 67 16.87 -0.51 1.45
N LYS A 68 16.78 -0.34 0.14
CA LYS A 68 17.35 -1.22 -0.89
C LYS A 68 18.76 -0.78 -1.34
N TYR A 69 19.20 0.41 -0.93
CA TYR A 69 20.54 0.96 -1.12
C TYR A 69 21.25 1.12 0.23
#